data_AF-A0A8J4XFX0-F1
#
_entry.id   AF-A0A8J4XFX0-F1
#
_cell.length_a   1.000
_cell.length_b   1.000
_cell.length_c   1.000
_cell.angle_alpha   90.00
_cell.angle_beta   90.00
_cell.angle_gamma   90.00
#
_symmetry.space_group_name_H-M   'P 1'
#
loop_
_entity.id
_entity.type
_entity.pdbx_description
1 polymer ?
#
loop_
_entity_poly.entity_id
_entity_poly.type
_entity_poly.pdbx_seq_one_letter_code
_entity_poly.pdbx_strand_id
1 'polypeptide(L)'
;MSSISAMPQVPSLRRRTALHRYISTKVLLAQGEETPFTEHCRNYEHKYQILQTEIQKLKDQMQELHRDLTKHHSLINTDSTEEILERSVHIDEQITAQYSAMQTLRTMFEEACEETFPRLTNEQDIYEAQLQDLLQLKQENSYLMTIARQIGPYILSITKVKERLDP
;
A
#
# COMPACT_ATOMS: atom_id res chain seq x y z
N MET A 1 47.49 -16.71 -22.67
CA MET A 1 46.26 -16.17 -23.29
C MET A 1 45.11 -16.56 -22.39
N SER A 2 44.66 -15.64 -21.53
CA SER A 2 43.61 -15.89 -20.55
C SER A 2 42.43 -14.98 -20.88
N SER A 3 41.54 -15.47 -21.74
CA SER A 3 40.21 -14.88 -21.93
C SER A 3 39.34 -15.29 -20.76
N ILE A 4 39.03 -14.36 -19.85
CA ILE A 4 37.82 -14.35 -19.02
C ILE A 4 37.61 -12.90 -18.55
N SER A 5 36.55 -12.26 -19.03
CA SER A 5 35.56 -11.53 -18.23
C SER A 5 34.58 -10.87 -19.20
N ALA A 6 33.62 -11.66 -19.67
CA ALA A 6 32.35 -11.07 -20.01
C ALA A 6 31.78 -10.53 -18.70
N MET A 7 31.81 -9.21 -18.51
CA MET A 7 31.04 -8.54 -17.46
C MET A 7 29.66 -9.20 -17.40
N PRO A 8 29.18 -9.65 -16.23
CA PRO A 8 27.85 -10.22 -16.14
C PRO A 8 26.86 -9.15 -16.59
N GLN A 9 26.33 -9.28 -17.80
CA GLN A 9 25.13 -8.53 -18.17
C GLN A 9 24.02 -9.10 -17.31
N VAL A 10 23.81 -8.49 -16.14
CA VAL A 10 22.75 -8.89 -15.23
C VAL A 10 21.44 -8.76 -16.01
N PRO A 11 20.70 -9.85 -16.29
CA PRO A 11 19.45 -9.78 -17.07
C PRO A 11 18.29 -9.11 -16.31
N SER A 12 18.57 -8.35 -15.24
CA SER A 12 17.59 -7.87 -14.27
C SER A 12 17.06 -6.47 -14.55
N LEU A 13 17.76 -5.65 -15.35
CA LEU A 13 17.34 -4.27 -15.60
C LEU A 13 16.01 -4.20 -16.35
N ARG A 14 15.83 -4.98 -17.43
CA ARG A 14 14.60 -4.94 -18.24
C ARG A 14 13.36 -5.42 -17.47
N ARG A 15 13.51 -6.39 -16.56
CA ARG A 15 12.41 -6.87 -15.70
C ARG A 15 12.12 -5.92 -14.53
N ARG A 16 13.13 -5.26 -13.94
CA ARG A 16 12.94 -4.27 -12.86
C ARG A 16 12.22 -3.02 -13.34
N THR A 17 12.50 -2.52 -14.54
CA THR A 17 11.79 -1.34 -15.10
C THR A 17 10.31 -1.62 -15.36
N ALA A 18 9.93 -2.88 -15.62
CA ALA A 18 8.54 -3.29 -15.81
C ALA A 18 7.78 -3.37 -14.48
N LEU A 19 8.44 -3.79 -13.39
CA LEU A 19 7.86 -3.78 -12.04
C LEU A 19 7.65 -2.35 -11.53
N HIS A 20 8.61 -1.45 -11.79
CA HIS A 20 8.48 -0.03 -11.47
C HIS A 20 7.30 0.60 -12.22
N ARG A 21 7.10 0.25 -13.50
CA ARG A 21 5.95 0.68 -14.30
C ARG A 21 4.58 0.21 -13.78
N TYR A 22 4.53 -0.87 -13.00
CA TYR A 22 3.28 -1.35 -12.37
C TYR A 22 2.98 -0.61 -11.06
N ILE A 23 4.00 -0.10 -10.38
CA ILE A 23 3.89 0.66 -9.11
C ILE A 23 3.82 2.17 -9.35
N SER A 24 4.30 2.67 -10.49
CA SER A 24 4.14 4.07 -10.91
C SER A 24 2.65 4.38 -11.10
N THR A 25 1.99 4.79 -10.01
CA THR A 25 1.20 6.03 -9.85
C THR A 25 0.05 6.29 -10.84
N LYS A 26 -0.14 5.55 -11.93
CA LYS A 26 -1.18 5.78 -12.95
C LYS A 26 -2.57 5.46 -12.43
N VAL A 27 -2.70 4.45 -11.56
CA VAL A 27 -4.00 4.07 -10.97
C VAL A 27 -4.39 4.99 -9.81
N LEU A 28 -3.41 5.49 -9.04
CA LEU A 28 -3.65 6.43 -7.92
C LEU A 28 -3.78 7.90 -8.39
N LEU A 29 -3.00 8.35 -9.38
CA LEU A 29 -3.10 9.70 -9.95
C LEU A 29 -4.34 9.88 -10.85
N ALA A 30 -5.02 8.80 -11.25
CA ALA A 30 -6.26 8.89 -12.00
C ALA A 30 -7.45 9.39 -11.16
N GLN A 31 -7.36 9.38 -9.82
CA GLN A 31 -8.44 9.80 -8.94
C GLN A 31 -8.48 11.32 -8.66
N GLY A 32 -7.50 12.09 -9.11
CA GLY A 32 -7.61 13.56 -9.20
C GLY A 32 -7.51 14.37 -7.89
N GLU A 33 -7.43 13.75 -6.72
CA GLU A 33 -7.23 14.47 -5.46
C GLU A 33 -5.74 14.67 -5.12
N GLU A 34 -5.33 15.92 -4.91
CA GLU A 34 -4.01 16.24 -4.37
C GLU A 34 -3.96 15.92 -2.88
N THR A 35 -3.36 14.78 -2.56
CA THR A 35 -3.05 14.38 -1.18
C THR A 35 -1.54 14.41 -0.92
N PRO A 36 -1.09 14.58 0.34
CA PRO A 36 0.33 14.50 0.70
C PRO A 36 1.01 13.21 0.20
N PHE A 37 0.27 12.10 0.17
CA PHE A 37 0.75 10.82 -0.36
C PHE A 37 0.96 10.87 -1.88
N THR A 38 0.03 11.45 -2.64
CA THR A 38 0.18 11.59 -4.10
C THR A 38 1.34 12.52 -4.48
N GLU A 39 1.58 13.59 -3.70
CA GLU A 39 2.74 14.48 -3.87
C GLU A 39 4.05 13.73 -3.55
N HIS A 40 4.07 12.99 -2.45
CA HIS A 40 5.19 12.14 -2.08
C HIS A 40 5.58 11.16 -3.21
N CYS A 41 4.60 10.45 -3.79
CA CYS A 41 4.85 9.52 -4.89
C CYS A 41 5.41 10.22 -6.14
N ARG A 42 4.92 11.44 -6.47
CA ARG A 42 5.46 12.24 -7.58
C ARG A 42 6.90 12.65 -7.32
N ASN A 43 7.21 13.11 -6.11
CA ASN A 43 8.55 13.52 -5.71
C ASN A 43 9.53 12.33 -5.72
N TYR A 44 9.11 11.17 -5.22
CA TYR A 44 9.93 9.95 -5.25
C TYR A 44 10.26 9.54 -6.70
N GLU A 45 9.25 9.49 -7.58
CA GLU A 45 9.45 9.15 -9.00
C GLU A 45 10.44 10.11 -9.67
N HIS A 46 10.33 11.42 -9.40
CA HIS A 46 11.27 12.41 -9.92
C HIS A 46 12.72 12.15 -9.44
N LYS A 47 12.92 11.92 -8.14
CA LYS A 47 14.24 11.60 -7.57
C LYS A 47 14.81 10.30 -8.11
N TYR A 48 13.96 9.28 -8.27
CA TYR A 48 14.36 7.99 -8.83
C TYR A 48 14.83 8.15 -10.29
N GLN A 49 14.14 8.95 -11.10
CA GLN A 49 14.55 9.25 -12.48
C GLN A 49 15.91 9.96 -12.55
N ILE A 50 16.17 10.90 -11.63
CA ILE A 50 17.47 11.57 -11.51
C ILE A 50 18.56 10.54 -11.19
N LEU A 51 18.38 9.74 -10.13
CA LEU A 51 19.36 8.71 -9.73
C LEU A 51 19.60 7.68 -10.84
N GLN A 52 18.55 7.27 -11.54
CA GLN A 52 18.65 6.35 -12.68
C GLN A 52 19.50 6.95 -13.81
N THR A 53 19.32 8.24 -14.09
CA THR A 53 20.08 8.96 -15.12
C THR A 53 21.55 9.07 -14.71
N GLU A 54 21.85 9.40 -13.45
CA GLU A 54 23.23 9.51 -12.95
C GLU A 54 23.95 8.17 -12.93
N ILE A 55 23.29 7.07 -12.54
CA ILE A 55 23.84 5.72 -12.65
C ILE A 55 24.17 5.36 -14.10
N GLN A 56 23.30 5.74 -15.05
CA GLN A 56 23.54 5.44 -16.45
C GLN A 56 24.75 6.23 -16.98
N LYS A 57 24.88 7.51 -16.60
CA LYS A 57 26.08 8.31 -16.92
C LYS A 57 27.36 7.69 -16.37
N LEU A 58 27.35 7.24 -15.10
CA LEU A 58 28.51 6.55 -14.51
C LEU A 58 28.88 5.27 -15.27
N LYS A 59 27.88 4.49 -15.69
CA LYS A 59 28.12 3.28 -16.49
C LYS A 59 28.77 3.63 -17.82
N ASP A 60 28.31 4.68 -18.48
CA ASP A 60 28.85 5.12 -19.77
C ASP A 60 30.31 5.62 -19.61
N GLN A 61 30.59 6.40 -18.56
CA GLN A 61 31.95 6.85 -18.20
C GLN A 61 32.90 5.70 -17.89
N MET A 62 32.46 4.71 -17.10
CA MET A 62 33.26 3.53 -16.77
C MET A 62 33.55 2.67 -18.01
N GLN A 63 32.59 2.55 -18.93
CA GLN A 63 32.79 1.83 -20.19
C GLN A 63 33.78 2.53 -21.12
N GLU A 64 33.73 3.86 -21.18
CA GLU A 64 34.68 4.69 -21.92
C GLU A 64 36.10 4.56 -21.37
N LEU A 65 36.26 4.73 -20.06
CA LEU A 65 37.54 4.55 -19.39
C LEU A 65 38.11 3.13 -19.64
N HIS A 66 37.28 2.09 -19.51
CA HIS A 66 37.71 0.72 -19.78
C HIS A 66 38.13 0.52 -21.25
N ARG A 67 37.42 1.14 -22.19
CA ARG A 67 37.76 1.12 -23.62
C ARG A 67 39.12 1.78 -23.86
N ASP A 68 39.39 2.91 -23.23
CA ASP A 68 40.64 3.65 -23.40
C ASP A 68 41.82 2.92 -22.78
N LEU A 69 41.64 2.33 -21.60
CA LEU A 69 42.59 1.41 -20.97
C LEU A 69 42.94 0.23 -21.88
N THR A 70 41.92 -0.43 -22.45
CA THR A 70 42.09 -1.67 -23.21
C THR A 70 42.60 -1.44 -24.63
N LYS A 71 42.16 -0.37 -25.30
CA LYS A 71 42.46 -0.13 -26.74
C LYS A 71 43.57 0.89 -26.97
N HIS A 72 43.69 1.89 -26.10
CA HIS A 72 44.57 3.03 -26.35
C HIS A 72 45.83 3.02 -25.49
N HIS A 73 45.88 2.25 -24.38
CA HIS A 73 47.03 2.00 -23.50
C HIS A 73 47.77 3.25 -22.93
N SER A 74 47.50 4.48 -23.39
CA SER A 74 48.32 5.68 -23.10
C SER A 74 47.53 6.94 -22.70
N LEU A 75 46.21 6.85 -22.49
CA LEU A 75 45.37 7.99 -22.05
C LEU A 75 44.64 7.71 -20.73
N ILE A 76 45.27 6.95 -19.82
CA ILE A 76 44.68 6.66 -18.51
C ILE A 76 44.86 7.90 -17.64
N ASN A 77 43.79 8.67 -17.46
CA ASN A 77 43.73 9.72 -16.47
C ASN A 77 43.28 9.12 -15.14
N THR A 78 44.19 8.90 -14.19
CA THR A 78 43.84 8.39 -12.85
C THR A 78 42.89 9.31 -12.09
N ASP A 79 42.87 10.60 -12.42
CA ASP A 79 41.95 11.56 -11.82
C ASP A 79 40.50 11.28 -12.27
N SER A 80 40.29 10.68 -13.45
CA SER A 80 38.94 10.29 -13.90
C SER A 80 38.42 9.03 -13.20
N THR A 81 39.30 8.11 -12.79
CA THR A 81 38.91 6.97 -11.95
C THR A 81 38.47 7.41 -10.56
N GLU A 82 39.19 8.36 -9.96
CA GLU A 82 38.86 8.91 -8.65
C GLU A 82 37.53 9.67 -8.70
N GLU A 83 37.31 10.50 -9.73
CA GLU A 83 36.03 11.20 -9.93
C GLU A 83 34.83 10.25 -10.11
N ILE A 84 35.00 9.17 -10.88
CA ILE A 84 33.96 8.13 -11.05
C ILE A 84 33.64 7.48 -9.70
N LEU A 85 34.67 7.20 -8.88
CA LEU A 85 34.50 6.60 -7.56
C LEU A 85 33.78 7.55 -6.61
N GLU A 86 34.20 8.81 -6.51
CA GLU A 86 33.55 9.83 -5.68
C GLU A 86 32.07 10.00 -6.05
N ARG A 87 31.76 10.12 -7.35
CA ARG A 87 30.38 10.20 -7.83
C ARG A 87 29.59 8.94 -7.51
N SER A 88 30.19 7.75 -7.62
CA SER A 88 29.54 6.49 -7.25
C SER A 88 29.20 6.43 -5.77
N VAL A 89 30.12 6.85 -4.89
CA VAL A 89 29.88 6.93 -3.44
C VAL A 89 28.74 7.91 -3.16
N HIS A 90 28.76 9.09 -3.78
CA HIS A 90 27.72 10.09 -3.58
C HIS A 90 26.33 9.60 -4.01
N ILE A 91 26.22 8.89 -5.13
CA ILE A 91 24.95 8.29 -5.56
C ILE A 91 24.49 7.22 -4.57
N ASP A 92 25.40 6.41 -4.04
CA ASP A 92 25.07 5.38 -3.05
C ASP A 92 24.53 5.98 -1.74
N GLU A 93 25.14 7.06 -1.26
CA GLU A 93 24.64 7.83 -0.11
C GLU A 93 23.22 8.36 -0.35
N GLN A 94 22.96 8.92 -1.54
CA GLN A 94 21.63 9.41 -1.91
C GLN A 94 20.60 8.27 -1.96
N ILE A 95 20.96 7.13 -2.55
CA ILE A 95 20.09 5.94 -2.59
C ILE A 95 19.79 5.45 -1.18
N THR A 96 20.80 5.35 -0.34
CA THR A 96 20.66 4.92 1.05
C THR A 96 19.73 5.85 1.83
N ALA A 97 19.93 7.17 1.71
CA ALA A 97 19.06 8.15 2.35
C ALA A 97 17.60 8.06 1.87
N GLN A 98 17.37 7.93 0.55
CA GLN A 98 16.02 7.75 0.01
C GLN A 98 15.39 6.44 0.49
N TYR A 99 16.15 5.35 0.51
CA TYR A 99 15.68 4.04 0.97
C TYR A 99 15.27 4.09 2.45
N SER A 100 16.10 4.66 3.32
CA SER A 100 15.78 4.83 4.74
C SER A 100 14.52 5.67 4.93
N ALA A 101 14.36 6.76 4.19
CA ALA A 101 13.16 7.60 4.26
C ALA A 101 11.89 6.82 3.84
N MET A 102 11.96 6.00 2.78
CA MET A 102 10.83 5.15 2.38
C MET A 102 10.51 4.10 3.45
N GLN A 103 11.54 3.52 4.06
CA GLN A 103 11.35 2.51 5.10
C GLN A 103 10.67 3.10 6.33
N THR A 104 11.08 4.30 6.78
CA THR A 104 10.42 5.02 7.89
C THR A 104 8.96 5.28 7.59
N LEU A 105 8.64 5.83 6.41
CA LEU A 105 7.25 6.12 6.04
C LEU A 105 6.41 4.85 5.95
N ARG A 106 6.96 3.77 5.37
CA ARG A 106 6.29 2.47 5.33
C ARG A 106 5.96 1.97 6.75
N THR A 107 6.91 2.04 7.69
CA THR A 107 6.69 1.63 9.07
C THR A 107 5.60 2.46 9.76
N MET A 108 5.60 3.78 9.57
CA MET A 108 4.53 4.65 10.12
C MET A 108 3.14 4.27 9.57
N PHE A 109 3.04 3.92 8.29
CA PHE A 109 1.79 3.43 7.71
C PHE A 109 1.39 2.09 8.31
N GLU A 110 2.33 1.16 8.50
CA GLU A 110 2.07 -0.15 9.11
C GLU A 110 1.54 0.02 10.54
N GLU A 111 2.17 0.85 11.37
CA GLU A 111 1.72 1.15 12.72
C GLU A 111 0.31 1.76 12.76
N ALA A 112 0.03 2.75 11.90
CA ALA A 112 -1.30 3.37 11.82
C ALA A 112 -2.38 2.36 11.38
N CYS A 113 -2.03 1.45 10.47
CA CYS A 113 -2.90 0.37 10.03
C CYS A 113 -3.17 -0.64 11.15
N GLU A 114 -2.13 -1.05 11.87
CA GLU A 114 -2.21 -1.99 12.99
C GLU A 114 -3.11 -1.48 14.12
N GLU A 115 -3.18 -0.17 14.34
CA GLU A 115 -4.12 0.43 15.28
C GLU A 115 -5.54 0.50 14.70
N THR A 116 -5.68 0.98 13.47
CA THR A 116 -6.98 1.35 12.91
C THR A 116 -7.81 0.15 12.47
N PHE A 117 -7.21 -0.85 11.83
CA PHE A 117 -7.95 -1.99 11.28
C PHE A 117 -8.61 -2.86 12.35
N PRO A 118 -7.90 -3.30 13.42
CA PRO A 118 -8.53 -4.11 14.47
C PRO A 118 -9.64 -3.35 15.18
N ARG A 119 -9.48 -2.04 15.39
CA ARG A 119 -10.52 -1.20 15.97
C ARG A 119 -11.77 -1.17 15.09
N LEU A 120 -11.63 -0.95 13.78
CA LEU A 120 -12.75 -0.97 12.83
C LEU A 120 -13.42 -2.34 12.78
N THR A 121 -12.65 -3.43 12.77
CA THR A 121 -13.19 -4.79 12.84
C THR A 121 -14.00 -5.01 14.11
N ASN A 122 -13.48 -4.59 15.27
CA ASN A 122 -14.21 -4.69 16.53
C ASN A 122 -15.50 -3.85 16.54
N GLU A 123 -15.47 -2.64 15.98
CA GLU A 123 -16.69 -1.82 15.82
C GLU A 123 -17.72 -2.53 14.92
N GLN A 124 -17.27 -3.15 13.82
CA GLN A 124 -18.13 -3.94 12.94
C GLN A 124 -18.75 -5.16 13.66
N ASP A 125 -17.96 -5.90 14.44
CA ASP A 125 -18.43 -7.05 15.20
C ASP A 125 -19.49 -6.65 16.24
N ILE A 126 -19.31 -5.50 16.90
CA ILE A 126 -20.29 -4.95 17.85
C ILE A 126 -21.61 -4.62 17.13
N TYR A 127 -21.55 -3.93 15.98
CA TYR A 127 -22.75 -3.59 15.22
C TYR A 127 -23.50 -4.84 14.75
N GLU A 128 -22.77 -5.87 14.31
CA GLU A 128 -23.38 -7.14 13.91
C GLU A 128 -24.11 -7.80 15.09
N ALA A 129 -23.48 -7.88 16.27
CA ALA A 129 -24.13 -8.42 17.47
C ALA A 129 -25.41 -7.66 17.84
N GLN A 130 -25.35 -6.32 17.82
CA GLN A 130 -26.51 -5.47 18.10
C GLN A 130 -27.65 -5.66 17.09
N LEU A 131 -27.33 -5.87 15.81
CA LEU A 131 -28.31 -6.18 14.78
C LEU A 131 -29.01 -7.52 15.07
N GLN A 132 -28.26 -8.54 15.49
CA GLN A 132 -28.83 -9.84 15.87
C GLN A 132 -29.76 -9.72 17.09
N ASP A 133 -29.39 -8.96 18.12
CA ASP A 133 -30.24 -8.69 19.28
C ASP A 133 -31.58 -8.05 18.87
N LEU A 134 -31.55 -7.06 17.97
CA LEU A 134 -32.75 -6.40 17.47
C LEU A 134 -33.64 -7.34 16.66
N LEU A 135 -33.05 -8.23 15.86
CA LEU A 135 -33.79 -9.25 15.12
C LEU A 135 -34.48 -10.23 16.06
N GLN A 136 -33.80 -10.65 17.12
CA GLN A 136 -34.37 -11.51 18.15
C GLN A 136 -35.59 -10.84 18.82
N LEU A 137 -35.45 -9.59 19.29
CA LEU A 137 -36.54 -8.84 19.91
C LEU A 137 -37.74 -8.69 18.97
N LYS A 138 -37.49 -8.46 17.68
CA LYS A 138 -38.54 -8.38 16.67
C LYS A 138 -39.30 -9.70 16.52
N GLN A 139 -38.58 -10.83 16.56
CA GLN A 139 -39.18 -12.16 16.49
C GLN A 139 -40.03 -12.47 17.73
N GLU A 140 -39.51 -12.17 18.92
CA GLU A 140 -40.25 -12.31 20.19
C GLU A 140 -41.53 -11.47 20.19
N ASN A 141 -41.46 -10.21 19.77
CA ASN A 141 -42.64 -9.36 19.67
C ASN A 141 -43.65 -9.90 18.64
N SER A 142 -43.18 -10.43 17.51
CA SER A 142 -44.05 -11.07 16.52
C SER A 142 -44.79 -12.29 17.10
N TYR A 143 -44.11 -13.07 17.94
CA TYR A 143 -44.73 -14.20 18.63
C TYR A 143 -45.80 -13.73 19.62
N LEU A 144 -45.50 -12.72 20.44
CA LEU A 144 -46.48 -12.13 21.36
C LEU A 144 -47.70 -11.54 20.64
N MET A 145 -47.50 -10.82 19.53
CA MET A 145 -48.60 -10.32 18.69
C MET A 145 -49.48 -11.46 18.16
N THR A 146 -48.88 -12.59 17.81
CA THR A 146 -49.61 -13.77 17.32
C THR A 146 -50.49 -14.35 18.42
N ILE A 147 -49.94 -14.54 19.63
CA ILE A 147 -50.72 -14.99 20.79
C ILE A 147 -51.85 -14.00 21.11
N ALA A 148 -51.54 -12.70 21.20
CA ALA A 148 -52.53 -11.66 21.50
C ALA A 148 -53.71 -11.68 20.53
N ARG A 149 -53.44 -11.83 19.23
CA ARG A 149 -54.48 -11.96 18.19
C ARG A 149 -55.32 -13.22 18.35
N GLN A 150 -54.71 -14.34 18.77
CA GLN A 150 -55.42 -15.60 18.99
C GLN A 150 -56.32 -15.54 20.23
N ILE A 151 -55.85 -14.95 21.35
CA ILE A 151 -56.60 -14.91 22.61
C ILE A 151 -57.65 -13.79 22.67
N GLY A 152 -57.45 -12.69 21.94
CA GLY A 152 -58.30 -11.49 21.99
C GLY A 152 -59.80 -11.78 21.82
N PRO A 153 -60.24 -12.57 20.83
CA PRO A 153 -61.65 -12.92 20.66
C PRO A 153 -62.26 -13.66 21.85
N TYR A 154 -61.49 -14.53 22.51
CA TYR A 154 -61.94 -15.28 23.69
C TYR A 154 -62.12 -14.37 24.89
N ILE A 155 -61.18 -13.44 25.11
CA ILE A 155 -61.28 -12.43 26.17
C ILE A 155 -62.55 -11.58 25.97
N LEU A 156 -62.78 -11.08 24.75
CA LEU A 156 -63.99 -10.30 24.43
C LEU A 156 -65.28 -11.09 24.66
N SER A 157 -65.28 -12.39 24.35
CA SER A 157 -66.44 -13.26 24.58
C SER A 157 -66.72 -13.44 26.06
N ILE A 158 -65.68 -13.65 26.88
CA ILE A 158 -65.80 -13.80 28.33
C ILE A 158 -66.29 -12.49 28.97
N THR A 159 -65.74 -11.34 28.58
CA THR A 159 -66.16 -10.03 29.12
C THR A 159 -67.64 -9.77 28.86
N LYS A 160 -68.12 -10.03 27.64
CA LYS A 160 -69.56 -9.91 27.30
C LYS A 160 -70.45 -10.84 28.12
N VAL A 161 -69.98 -12.04 28.48
CA VAL A 161 -70.72 -12.95 29.34
C VAL A 161 -70.73 -12.42 30.78
N LYS A 162 -69.59 -11.93 31.28
CA LYS A 162 -69.48 -11.36 32.63
C LYS A 162 -70.41 -10.16 32.83
N GLU A 163 -70.47 -9.22 31.88
CA GLU A 163 -71.37 -8.06 31.89
C GLU A 163 -72.86 -8.44 31.96
N ARG A 164 -73.23 -9.64 31.49
CA ARG A 164 -74.61 -10.13 31.59
C ARG A 164 -74.92 -10.80 32.93
N LEU A 165 -73.90 -11.17 33.70
CA LEU A 165 -74.02 -11.92 34.96
C LEU A 165 -73.89 -11.01 36.19
N ASP A 166 -73.17 -9.88 36.09
CA ASP A 166 -73.16 -8.79 37.07
C ASP A 166 -73.85 -7.54 36.45
N PRO A 167 -75.18 -7.41 36.56
CA PRO A 167 -75.90 -6.20 36.11
C PRO A 167 -75.73 -4.99 37.03
#